data_AF-A0A939VLS1-F1
#
_entry.id   AF-A0A939VLS1-F1
#
_cell.length_a   1.000
_cell.length_b   1.000
_cell.length_c   1.000
_cell.angle_alpha   90.00
_cell.angle_beta   90.00
_cell.angle_gamma   90.00
#
_symmetry.space_group_name_H-M   'P 1'
#
loop_
_entity.id
_entity.type
_entity.pdbx_description
1 polymer ?
#
loop_
_entity_poly.entity_id
_entity_poly.type
_entity_poly.pdbx_seq_one_letter_code
_entity_poly.pdbx_strand_id
1 'polypeptide(L)' 'MTSSETISEIKIVNVMGQVVKRIEVNSDNAVCNVEDLKAGVYIVRIHGMNTESVICQRKFVKK' A
#
# COMPACT_ATOMS: atom_id res chain seq x y z
N MET A 1 -10.28 20.07 9.67
CA MET A 1 -9.49 19.10 10.46
C MET A 1 -8.86 18.12 9.49
N THR A 2 -7.56 18.21 9.23
CA THR A 2 -6.81 17.13 8.59
C THR A 2 -6.41 16.18 9.71
N SER A 3 -7.09 15.05 9.82
CA SER A 3 -6.70 14.00 10.77
C SER A 3 -5.33 13.47 10.32
N SER A 4 -4.30 13.65 11.14
CA SER A 4 -2.97 13.07 10.90
C SER A 4 -3.05 11.61 11.30
N GLU A 5 -3.67 10.78 10.47
CA GLU A 5 -3.64 9.34 10.67
C GLU A 5 -2.23 8.85 10.35
N THR A 6 -1.50 8.41 11.38
CA THR A 6 -0.17 7.83 11.24
C THR A 6 -0.27 6.57 10.36
N ILE A 7 0.56 6.47 9.33
CA ILE A 7 0.60 5.30 8.44
C ILE A 7 1.34 4.16 9.15
N SER A 8 0.80 2.94 9.14
CA SER A 8 1.45 1.75 9.71
C SER A 8 2.04 0.84 8.65
N GLU A 9 1.30 0.60 7.56
CA GLU A 9 1.71 -0.33 6.52
C GLU A 9 1.20 0.07 5.13
N ILE A 10 1.98 -0.34 4.13
CA ILE A 10 1.62 -0.29 2.71
C ILE A 10 1.54 -1.72 2.19
N LYS A 11 0.40 -2.07 1.58
CA LYS A 11 0.16 -3.35 0.93
C LYS A 11 -0.03 -3.15 -0.56
N ILE A 12 0.61 -3.99 -1.37
CA ILE A 12 0.29 -4.12 -2.80
C ILE A 12 -0.54 -5.38 -2.98
N VAL A 13 -1.67 -5.22 -3.65
CA VAL A 13 -2.66 -6.27 -3.87
C VAL A 13 -2.86 -6.47 -5.37
N ASN A 14 -2.89 -7.72 -5.82
CA ASN A 14 -3.24 -8.04 -7.21
C ASN A 14 -4.76 -7.99 -7.44
N VAL A 15 -5.20 -8.18 -8.69
CA VAL A 15 -6.64 -8.17 -9.03
C VAL A 15 -7.45 -9.29 -8.36
N MET A 16 -6.80 -10.34 -7.88
CA MET A 16 -7.44 -11.43 -7.13
C MET A 16 -7.60 -11.09 -5.63
N GLY A 17 -7.18 -9.91 -5.19
CA GLY A 17 -7.23 -9.52 -3.78
C GLY A 17 -6.08 -10.07 -2.93
N GLN A 18 -5.09 -10.73 -3.53
CA GLN A 18 -3.96 -11.29 -2.81
C GLN A 18 -2.89 -10.21 -2.56
N VAL A 19 -2.39 -10.16 -1.32
CA VAL A 19 -1.26 -9.29 -0.97
C VAL A 19 0.01 -9.88 -1.58
N VAL A 20 0.61 -9.18 -2.52
CA VAL A 20 1.86 -9.57 -3.19
C VAL A 20 3.08 -8.87 -2.61
N LYS A 21 2.88 -7.76 -1.87
CA LYS A 21 3.95 -7.06 -1.16
C LYS A 21 3.40 -6.35 0.08
N ARG A 22 4.19 -6.34 1.16
CA ARG A 22 3.89 -5.62 2.41
C ARG A 22 5.12 -4.85 2.86
N ILE A 23 4.91 -3.61 3.28
CA ILE A 23 5.95 -2.72 3.79
C ILE A 23 5.44 -2.11 5.08
N GLU A 24 6.20 -2.26 6.15
CA GLU A 24 5.97 -1.55 7.41
C GLU A 24 6.56 -0.14 7.30
N VAL A 25 5.77 0.85 7.70
CA VAL A 25 6.15 2.26 7.63
C VAL A 25 6.57 2.71 9.02
N ASN A 26 7.88 2.74 9.25
CA ASN A 26 8.47 3.11 10.54
C ASN A 26 9.03 4.55 10.56
N SER A 27 8.79 5.31 9.49
CA SER A 27 9.30 6.67 9.29
C SER A 27 8.34 7.50 8.43
N ASP A 28 8.54 8.82 8.41
CA ASP A 28 7.68 9.78 7.68
C ASP A 28 7.60 9.50 6.17
N ASN A 29 8.60 8.81 5.61
CA ASN A 29 8.63 8.38 4.23
C ASN A 29 8.92 6.88 4.13
N ALA A 30 8.25 6.21 3.19
CA ALA A 30 8.52 4.82 2.82
C ALA A 30 8.60 4.69 1.30
N VAL A 31 9.60 3.95 0.81
CA VAL A 31 9.79 3.68 -0.62
C VAL A 31 9.45 2.21 -0.88
N CYS A 32 8.51 1.99 -1.80
CA CYS A 32 8.14 0.66 -2.27
C CYS A 32 8.75 0.40 -3.65
N ASN A 33 9.79 -0.43 -3.75
CA ASN A 33 10.23 -0.94 -5.04
C ASN A 33 9.19 -1.96 -5.57
N VAL A 34 8.83 -1.89 -6.86
CA VAL A 34 7.87 -2.77 -7.53
C VAL A 34 8.43 -3.43 -8.80
N GLU A 35 9.75 -3.40 -8.99
CA GLU A 35 10.43 -3.99 -10.15
C GLU A 35 10.24 -5.50 -10.25
N ASP A 36 10.12 -6.18 -9.11
CA ASP A 36 9.88 -7.61 -8.97
C ASP A 36 8.45 -8.03 -9.37
N LEU A 37 7.53 -7.08 -9.52
CA LEU A 37 6.16 -7.36 -9.95
C LEU A 37 6.11 -7.57 -11.46
N LYS A 38 5.42 -8.64 -11.87
CA LYS A 38 5.08 -8.89 -13.27
C LYS A 38 4.19 -7.76 -13.82
N ALA A 39 4.17 -7.61 -15.14
CA ALA A 39 3.23 -6.71 -15.80
C ALA A 39 1.79 -7.06 -15.41
N GLY A 40 0.98 -6.05 -15.09
CA GLY A 40 -0.37 -6.28 -14.58
C GLY A 40 -0.97 -5.09 -13.83
N VAL A 41 -2.20 -5.28 -13.37
CA VAL A 41 -2.95 -4.30 -12.59
C VAL A 41 -2.82 -4.62 -11.11
N TYR A 42 -2.53 -3.58 -10.32
CA TYR A 42 -2.34 -3.68 -8.88
C TYR A 42 -3.05 -2.55 -8.15
N ILE A 43 -3.30 -2.77 -6.87
CA ILE A 43 -3.87 -1.78 -5.96
C ILE A 43 -2.87 -1.62 -4.82
N VAL A 44 -2.37 -0.40 -4.61
CA VAL A 44 -1.68 -0.04 -3.37
C VAL A 44 -2.73 0.36 -2.33
N ARG A 45 -2.61 -0.18 -1.12
CA ARG A 45 -3.43 0.14 0.05
C ARG A 45 -2.54 0.64 1.16
N ILE A 46 -2.89 1.78 1.75
CA ILE A 46 -2.22 2.39 2.88
C ILE A 46 -3.14 2.20 4.08
N HIS A 47 -2.63 1.57 5.14
CA HIS A 47 -3.38 1.34 6.37
C HIS A 47 -2.86 2.23 7.50
N GLY A 48 -3.77 2.58 8.40
CA GLY A 48 -3.49 3.41 9.57
C GLY A 48 -2.88 2.65 10.72
N MET A 49 -2.17 3.38 11.57
CA MET A 49 -1.81 2.92 12.90
C MET A 49 -3.09 2.82 13.72
N ASN A 50 -3.34 1.63 14.28
CA ASN A 50 -4.50 1.31 15.14
C ASN A 50 -5.84 1.07 14.42
N THR A 51 -5.88 1.03 13.09
CA THR A 51 -7.06 0.60 12.34
C THR A 51 -6.65 -0.41 11.27
N GLU A 52 -7.30 -1.58 11.21
CA GLU A 52 -7.18 -2.46 10.02
C GLU A 52 -7.77 -1.81 8.74
N SER A 53 -8.42 -0.66 8.90
CA SER A 53 -9.00 0.14 7.83
C SER A 53 -7.96 0.67 6.84
N VAL A 54 -8.35 0.64 5.57
CA VAL A 54 -7.62 1.28 4.48
C VAL A 54 -7.90 2.78 4.54
N ILE A 55 -6.87 3.59 4.78
CA ILE A 55 -6.97 5.06 4.76
C ILE A 55 -6.98 5.56 3.32
N CYS A 56 -6.14 4.97 2.49
CA CYS A 56 -6.00 5.36 1.09
C CYS A 56 -5.73 4.15 0.23
N GLN A 57 -6.27 4.14 -0.98
CA GLN A 57 -5.91 3.16 -1.99
C GLN A 57 -5.82 3.77 -3.38
N ARG A 58 -4.94 3.21 -4.20
CA ARG A 58 -4.78 3.64 -5.59
C ARG A 58 -4.48 2.46 -6.50
N LYS A 59 -5.14 2.41 -7.65
CA LYS A 59 -4.84 1.47 -8.73
C LYS A 59 -3.64 1.97 -9.53
N PHE A 60 -2.75 1.07 -9.90
CA PHE A 60 -1.70 1.33 -10.90
C PHE A 60 -1.57 0.14 -11.87
N VAL A 61 -0.94 0.41 -13.02
CA VAL A 61 -0.65 -0.61 -14.04
C VAL A 61 0.86 -0.68 -14.20
N LYS A 62 1.44 -1.85 -13.92
CA LYS A 62 2.84 -2.15 -14.21
C LYS A 62 2.92 -2.59 -15.68
N LYS A 63 3.73 -1.86 -16.45
CA LYS A 63 4.12 -2.24 -17.81
C LYS A 63 5.29 -3.20 -17.78
#